data_AF-A0A7K5XKS7-F1
#
_entry.id   AF-A0A7K5XKS7-F1
#
_cell.length_a   1.000
_cell.length_b   1.000
_cell.length_c   1.000
_cell.angle_alpha   90.00
_cell.angle_beta   90.00
_cell.angle_gamma   90.00
#
_symmetry.space_group_name_H-M   'P 1'
#
loop_
_entity.id
_entity.type
_entity.pdbx_description
1 polymer ?
#
loop_
_entity_poly.entity_id
_entity_poly.type
_entity_poly.pdbx_seq_one_letter_code
_entity_poly.pdbx_strand_id
1 'polypeptide(L)'
;TCLPDPNAPNVVVTKLTLVCATAPGPLELDLTGDLESYKKQAFVLKEGVEYRIKISFRVNREIVSGLKYIQHTFRKGVKIDKTEYMVGSYGPRAEEYEFLTPMEEAPKGMLARGSYNIKSKFTDDDKTDHLSWEWNLTIKKDWKD
;
A
#
# COMPACT_ATOMS: atom_id res chain seq x y z
N THR A 1 11.27 29.12 -1.09
CA THR A 1 11.18 27.99 -2.04
C THR A 1 12.19 26.95 -1.61
N CYS A 2 11.74 25.82 -1.05
CA CYS A 2 12.66 24.76 -0.64
C CYS A 2 13.08 24.02 -1.91
N LEU A 3 14.34 24.16 -2.33
CA LEU A 3 14.89 23.34 -3.40
C LEU A 3 14.78 21.86 -2.96
N PRO A 4 14.37 20.93 -3.83
CA PRO A 4 14.35 19.51 -3.47
C PRO A 4 15.76 19.10 -3.04
N ASP A 5 15.85 18.41 -1.90
CA ASP A 5 17.12 17.90 -1.37
C ASP A 5 17.83 17.08 -2.47
N PRO A 6 19.05 17.45 -2.88
CA PRO A 6 19.77 16.75 -3.96
C PRO A 6 20.03 15.27 -3.62
N ASN A 7 19.99 14.88 -2.34
CA ASN A 7 20.14 13.49 -1.92
C ASN A 7 18.83 12.71 -1.87
N ALA A 8 17.68 13.37 -2.08
CA ALA A 8 16.39 12.69 -2.05
C ALA A 8 16.28 11.66 -3.19
N PRO A 9 15.68 10.48 -2.92
CA PRO A 9 15.32 9.52 -3.95
C PRO A 9 14.46 10.17 -5.04
N ASN A 10 14.57 9.68 -6.28
CA ASN A 10 13.75 10.22 -7.37
C ASN A 10 12.26 9.98 -7.12
N VAL A 11 11.90 8.78 -6.63
CA VAL A 11 10.54 8.43 -6.23
C VAL A 11 10.53 8.23 -4.72
N VAL A 12 9.59 8.87 -4.04
CA VAL A 12 9.38 8.70 -2.59
C VAL A 12 7.93 8.29 -2.39
N VAL A 13 7.69 7.08 -1.91
CA VAL A 13 6.35 6.64 -1.52
C VAL A 13 6.07 7.17 -0.12
N THR A 14 5.01 7.96 0.04
CA THR A 14 4.78 8.72 1.26
C THR A 14 3.67 8.11 2.11
N LYS A 15 2.63 7.55 1.51
CA LYS A 15 1.49 7.02 2.25
C LYS A 15 0.78 5.87 1.55
N LEU A 16 0.33 4.89 2.33
CA LEU A 16 -0.69 3.93 1.92
C LEU A 16 -1.98 4.22 2.69
N THR A 17 -3.11 4.28 1.99
CA THR A 17 -4.45 4.42 2.60
C THR A 17 -5.35 3.28 2.12
N LEU A 18 -6.01 2.59 3.04
CA LEU A 18 -7.13 1.70 2.71
C LEU A 18 -8.41 2.54 2.67
N VAL A 19 -8.87 2.83 1.46
CA VAL A 19 -10.11 3.57 1.21
C VAL A 19 -11.28 2.60 1.31
N CYS A 20 -12.02 2.67 2.41
CA CYS A 20 -13.23 1.89 2.63
C CYS A 20 -14.32 2.79 3.21
N ALA A 21 -15.44 2.94 2.49
CA ALA A 21 -16.52 3.84 2.88
C ALA A 21 -17.21 3.44 4.21
N THR A 22 -17.10 2.17 4.60
CA THR A 22 -17.73 1.64 5.82
C THR A 22 -16.77 1.57 7.00
N ALA A 23 -15.49 1.94 6.82
CA ALA A 23 -14.53 1.96 7.90
C ALA A 23 -14.90 3.04 8.94
N PRO A 24 -14.76 2.75 10.24
CA PRO A 24 -15.11 3.70 11.30
C PRO A 24 -14.13 4.86 11.44
N GLY A 25 -12.97 4.77 10.79
CA GLY A 25 -11.92 5.78 10.84
C GLY A 25 -10.91 5.61 9.69
N PRO A 26 -9.95 6.54 9.58
CA PRO A 26 -8.92 6.47 8.55
C PRO A 26 -8.00 5.25 8.77
N LEU A 27 -7.71 4.53 7.69
CA LEU A 27 -6.81 3.40 7.67
C LEU A 27 -5.59 3.79 6.83
N GLU A 28 -4.58 4.37 7.47
CA GLU A 28 -3.41 4.96 6.79
C GLU A 28 -2.09 4.49 7.40
N LEU A 29 -1.07 4.32 6.57
CA LEU A 29 0.32 4.08 6.94
C LEU A 29 1.17 5.22 6.39
N ASP A 30 1.88 5.93 7.28
CA ASP A 30 2.93 6.87 6.89
C ASP A 30 4.19 6.08 6.50
N LEU A 31 4.51 6.06 5.22
CA LEU A 31 5.62 5.27 4.67
C LEU A 31 6.95 6.03 4.68
N THR A 32 6.99 7.25 5.24
CA THR A 32 8.21 8.04 5.39
C THR A 32 8.92 7.80 6.74
N GLY A 33 8.22 7.18 7.69
CA GLY A 33 8.69 6.92 9.05
C GLY A 33 9.24 5.51 9.27
N ASP A 34 9.09 5.00 10.50
CA ASP A 34 9.54 3.66 10.89
C ASP A 34 8.60 2.56 10.38
N LEU A 35 8.99 1.93 9.28
CA LEU A 35 8.24 0.85 8.63
C LEU A 35 8.19 -0.43 9.47
N GLU A 36 9.13 -0.66 10.39
CA GLU A 36 9.16 -1.87 11.22
C GLU A 36 8.01 -1.88 12.24
N SER A 37 7.52 -0.70 12.63
CA SER A 37 6.35 -0.56 13.49
C SER A 37 5.09 -1.21 12.89
N TYR A 38 4.97 -1.22 11.56
CA TYR A 38 3.82 -1.77 10.84
C TYR A 38 3.79 -3.29 10.80
N LYS A 39 4.92 -3.96 11.07
CA LYS A 39 4.93 -5.42 11.28
C LYS A 39 4.25 -5.83 12.59
N LYS A 40 4.10 -4.90 13.55
CA LYS A 40 3.43 -5.13 14.83
C LYS A 40 2.00 -4.64 14.85
N GLN A 41 1.68 -3.65 14.01
CA GLN A 41 0.32 -3.13 13.86
C GLN A 41 -0.45 -3.95 12.81
N ALA A 42 -1.77 -4.04 12.99
CA ALA A 42 -2.65 -4.71 12.06
C ALA A 42 -3.89 -3.85 11.80
N PHE A 43 -4.18 -3.58 10.53
CA PHE A 43 -5.45 -2.99 10.16
C PHE A 43 -6.56 -4.01 10.37
N VAL A 44 -7.68 -3.57 10.94
CA VAL A 44 -8.89 -4.39 11.02
C VAL A 44 -9.76 -4.03 9.83
N LEU A 45 -10.20 -5.03 9.09
CA LEU A 45 -11.14 -4.87 7.98
C LEU A 45 -12.31 -5.83 8.17
N LYS A 46 -13.52 -5.32 8.03
CA LYS A 46 -14.72 -6.14 8.07
C LYS A 46 -14.78 -7.05 6.84
N GLU A 47 -15.14 -8.30 7.03
CA GLU A 47 -15.29 -9.26 5.93
C GLU A 47 -16.35 -8.77 4.93
N GLY A 48 -16.05 -8.94 3.64
CA GLY A 48 -17.01 -8.65 2.59
C GLY A 48 -17.29 -7.19 2.30
N VAL A 49 -16.55 -6.28 2.91
CA VAL A 49 -16.58 -4.86 2.52
C VAL A 49 -15.75 -4.65 1.27
N GLU A 50 -16.17 -3.69 0.47
CA GLU A 50 -15.37 -3.20 -0.64
C GLU A 50 -14.34 -2.19 -0.14
N TYR A 51 -13.12 -2.29 -0.66
CA TYR A 51 -12.05 -1.35 -0.37
C TYR A 51 -11.19 -1.10 -1.61
N ARG A 52 -10.41 -0.03 -1.56
CA ARG A 52 -9.34 0.27 -2.53
C ARG A 52 -8.08 0.60 -1.76
N ILE A 53 -6.93 0.27 -2.33
CA ILE A 53 -5.65 0.74 -1.83
C ILE A 53 -5.32 2.03 -2.58
N LYS A 54 -5.02 3.09 -1.83
CA LYS A 54 -4.47 4.33 -2.37
C LYS A 54 -2.99 4.43 -2.00
N ILE A 55 -2.13 4.56 -2.99
CA ILE A 55 -0.70 4.82 -2.81
C ILE A 55 -0.43 6.29 -3.14
N SER A 56 0.12 7.03 -2.18
CA SER A 56 0.56 8.42 -2.35
C SER A 56 2.08 8.43 -2.50
N PHE A 57 2.59 9.13 -3.50
CA PHE A 57 4.02 9.17 -3.80
C PHE A 57 4.42 10.47 -4.50
N ARG A 58 5.70 10.82 -4.43
CA ARG A 58 6.27 12.00 -5.06
C ARG A 58 7.37 11.62 -6.04
N VAL A 59 7.42 12.34 -7.16
CA VAL A 59 8.52 12.26 -8.14
C VAL A 59 9.27 13.57 -8.13
N ASN A 60 10.58 13.52 -7.87
CA ASN A 60 11.37 14.70 -7.52
C ASN A 60 12.21 15.26 -8.68
N ARG A 61 12.87 14.41 -9.47
CA ARG A 61 13.93 14.83 -10.41
C ARG A 61 13.63 14.45 -11.85
N GLU A 62 13.40 13.17 -12.10
CA GLU A 62 13.33 12.60 -13.45
C GLU A 62 12.03 11.83 -13.64
N ILE A 63 11.59 11.74 -14.91
CA ILE A 63 10.43 10.93 -15.27
C ILE A 63 10.72 9.47 -14.91
N VAL A 64 9.83 8.86 -14.15
CA VAL A 64 9.84 7.42 -13.88
C VAL A 64 8.84 6.74 -14.79
N SER A 65 9.26 5.65 -15.44
CA SER A 65 8.44 4.92 -16.40
C SER A 65 8.04 3.56 -15.86
N GLY A 66 6.77 3.18 -16.08
CA GLY A 66 6.27 1.85 -15.74
C GLY A 66 6.32 1.54 -14.25
N LEU A 67 5.98 2.50 -13.39
CA LEU A 67 5.78 2.26 -11.97
C LEU A 67 4.77 1.13 -11.77
N LYS A 68 5.08 0.26 -10.81
CA LYS A 68 4.31 -0.92 -10.45
C LYS A 68 4.20 -1.02 -8.94
N TYR A 69 3.00 -1.35 -8.49
CA TYR A 69 2.74 -1.75 -7.11
C TYR A 69 2.52 -3.26 -7.07
N ILE A 70 3.34 -3.97 -6.29
CA ILE A 70 3.28 -5.41 -6.14
C ILE A 70 2.87 -5.72 -4.71
N GLN A 71 1.84 -6.56 -4.57
CA GLN A 71 1.32 -7.02 -3.30
C GLN A 71 1.43 -8.54 -3.22
N HIS A 72 2.06 -9.04 -2.16
CA HIS A 72 2.07 -10.44 -1.80
C HIS A 72 1.31 -10.64 -0.49
N THR A 73 0.29 -11.50 -0.52
CA THR A 73 -0.54 -11.80 0.65
C THR A 73 -0.17 -13.17 1.19
N PHE A 74 0.15 -13.20 2.48
CA PHE A 74 0.52 -14.39 3.22
C PHE A 74 -0.47 -14.66 4.32
N ARG A 75 -0.73 -15.94 4.59
CA ARG A 75 -1.54 -16.39 5.71
C ARG A 75 -0.84 -17.54 6.41
N LYS A 76 -0.61 -17.39 7.72
CA LYS A 76 0.16 -18.37 8.54
C LYS A 76 1.52 -18.72 7.91
N GLY A 77 2.21 -17.73 7.34
CA GLY A 77 3.51 -17.91 6.68
C GLY A 77 3.46 -18.47 5.26
N VAL A 78 2.30 -18.91 4.76
CA VAL A 78 2.13 -19.42 3.39
C VAL A 78 1.66 -18.30 2.48
N LYS A 79 2.30 -18.14 1.32
CA LYS A 79 1.84 -17.19 0.29
C LYS A 79 0.55 -17.72 -0.34
N ILE A 80 -0.52 -16.93 -0.25
CA ILE A 80 -1.84 -17.30 -0.77
C ILE A 80 -2.24 -16.50 -2.00
N ASP A 81 -1.66 -15.31 -2.19
CA ASP A 81 -1.96 -14.46 -3.33
C ASP A 81 -0.75 -13.61 -3.75
N LYS A 82 -0.72 -13.23 -5.03
CA LYS A 82 0.18 -12.24 -5.61
C LYS A 82 -0.60 -11.40 -6.60
N THR A 83 -0.61 -10.09 -6.38
CA THR A 83 -1.25 -9.14 -7.29
C THR A 83 -0.26 -8.06 -7.69
N GLU A 84 -0.25 -7.70 -8.97
CA GLU A 84 0.58 -6.64 -9.53
C GLU A 84 -0.30 -5.59 -10.22
N TYR A 85 -0.06 -4.33 -9.89
CA TYR A 85 -0.79 -3.19 -10.40
C TYR A 85 0.16 -2.28 -11.18
N MET A 86 -0.13 -2.10 -12.47
CA MET A 86 0.54 -1.07 -13.27
C MET A 86 0.04 0.30 -12.83
N VAL A 87 0.96 1.10 -12.29
CA VAL A 87 0.68 2.46 -11.80
C VAL A 87 0.85 3.46 -12.93
N GLY A 88 1.86 3.28 -13.79
CA GLY A 88 2.07 4.08 -15.00
C GLY A 88 3.38 4.88 -14.98
N SER A 89 3.48 5.91 -15.84
CA SER A 89 4.67 6.76 -15.96
C SER A 89 4.38 8.17 -15.46
N TYR A 90 5.29 8.74 -14.69
CA TYR A 90 5.07 9.99 -13.95
C TYR A 90 6.28 10.90 -14.05
N GLY A 91 6.04 12.18 -14.29
CA GLY A 91 7.07 13.23 -14.31
C GLY A 91 7.27 13.87 -12.94
N PRO A 92 8.35 14.64 -12.76
CA PRO A 92 8.59 15.37 -11.52
C PRO A 92 7.54 16.47 -11.31
N ARG A 93 7.01 16.58 -10.08
CA ARG A 93 6.14 17.71 -9.68
C ARG A 93 6.22 17.97 -8.18
N ALA A 94 5.76 19.16 -7.77
CA ALA A 94 5.76 19.55 -6.36
C ALA A 94 4.73 18.77 -5.51
N GLU A 95 3.57 18.46 -6.10
CA GLU A 95 2.45 17.79 -5.43
C GLU A 95 2.56 16.26 -5.49
N GLU A 96 2.01 15.56 -4.50
CA GLU A 96 1.98 14.09 -4.50
C GLU A 96 1.04 13.55 -5.58
N TYR A 97 1.44 12.47 -6.24
CA TYR A 97 0.57 11.62 -7.04
C TYR A 97 -0.19 10.64 -6.15
N GLU A 98 -1.41 10.33 -6.56
CA GLU A 98 -2.23 9.31 -5.95
C GLU A 98 -2.57 8.25 -6.99
N PHE A 99 -2.32 6.99 -6.65
CA PHE A 99 -2.77 5.84 -7.42
C PHE A 99 -3.80 5.07 -6.60
N LEU A 100 -4.93 4.74 -7.23
CA LEU A 100 -5.98 3.91 -6.64
C LEU A 100 -6.03 2.57 -7.35
N THR A 101 -5.98 1.47 -6.59
CA THR A 101 -6.26 0.15 -7.14
C THR A 101 -7.72 0.05 -7.59
N PRO A 102 -8.04 -0.93 -8.46
CA PRO A 102 -9.41 -1.37 -8.63
C PRO A 102 -10.08 -1.70 -7.30
N MET A 103 -11.41 -1.70 -7.32
CA MET A 103 -12.20 -2.09 -6.15
C MET A 103 -12.00 -3.57 -5.86
N GLU A 104 -11.62 -3.88 -4.63
CA GLU A 104 -11.46 -5.23 -4.12
C GLU A 104 -12.52 -5.51 -3.05
N GLU A 105 -12.89 -6.78 -2.90
CA GLU A 105 -13.81 -7.22 -1.85
C GLU A 105 -13.05 -8.06 -0.82
N ALA A 106 -13.18 -7.70 0.46
CA ALA A 106 -12.55 -8.45 1.53
C ALA A 106 -13.12 -9.88 1.61
N PRO A 107 -12.27 -10.91 1.80
CA PRO A 107 -12.73 -12.29 1.78
C PRO A 107 -13.72 -12.55 2.92
N LYS A 108 -14.76 -13.36 2.66
CA LYS A 108 -15.85 -13.65 3.61
C LYS A 108 -15.84 -15.08 4.13
N GLY A 109 -16.39 -15.23 5.34
CA GLY A 109 -16.69 -16.50 5.94
C GLY A 109 -15.71 -16.90 7.03
N MET A 110 -16.13 -17.84 7.88
CA MET A 110 -15.38 -18.26 9.07
C MET A 110 -13.95 -18.72 8.74
N LEU A 111 -13.74 -19.34 7.57
CA LEU A 111 -12.43 -19.78 7.12
C LEU A 111 -11.56 -18.64 6.58
N ALA A 112 -12.11 -17.50 6.16
CA ALA A 112 -11.34 -16.36 5.67
C ALA A 112 -10.91 -15.42 6.81
N ARG A 113 -11.71 -15.32 7.87
CA ARG A 113 -11.38 -14.47 9.03
C ARG A 113 -10.02 -14.81 9.63
N GLY A 114 -9.32 -13.80 10.14
CA GLY A 114 -8.00 -13.93 10.76
C GLY A 114 -6.95 -13.00 10.17
N SER A 115 -5.69 -13.23 10.54
CA SER A 115 -4.58 -12.35 10.19
C SER A 115 -3.88 -12.76 8.89
N TYR A 116 -3.59 -11.75 8.10
CA TYR A 116 -2.88 -11.78 6.84
C TYR A 116 -1.64 -10.88 6.99
N ASN A 117 -0.50 -11.38 6.54
CA ASN A 117 0.71 -10.60 6.41
C ASN A 117 0.85 -10.19 4.94
N ILE A 118 1.00 -8.90 4.69
CA ILE A 118 1.06 -8.34 3.35
C ILE A 118 2.44 -7.73 3.16
N LYS A 119 3.13 -8.18 2.11
CA LYS A 119 4.39 -7.60 1.67
C LYS A 119 4.12 -6.77 0.42
N SER A 120 4.42 -5.49 0.52
CA SER A 120 4.18 -4.50 -0.52
C SER A 120 5.50 -4.02 -1.08
N LYS A 121 5.55 -3.84 -2.40
CA LYS A 121 6.72 -3.32 -3.10
C LYS A 121 6.29 -2.32 -4.17
N PHE A 122 6.96 -1.19 -4.22
CA PHE A 122 6.81 -0.17 -5.26
C PHE A 122 8.09 -0.14 -6.09
N THR A 123 7.96 -0.40 -7.39
CA THR A 123 9.10 -0.60 -8.31
C THR A 123 8.77 -0.06 -9.69
N ASP A 124 9.69 -0.14 -10.64
CA ASP A 124 9.53 0.34 -12.02
C ASP A 124 10.04 -0.69 -13.05
N ASP A 125 10.03 -0.32 -14.32
CA ASP A 125 10.55 -1.16 -15.41
C ASP A 125 12.08 -1.38 -15.33
N ASP A 126 12.81 -0.45 -14.71
CA ASP A 126 14.24 -0.56 -14.43
C ASP A 126 14.54 -1.48 -13.23
N LYS A 127 13.49 -2.01 -12.59
CA LYS A 127 13.54 -2.89 -11.39
C LYS A 127 14.13 -2.20 -10.16
N THR A 128 14.10 -0.87 -10.13
CA THR A 128 14.48 -0.08 -8.96
C THR A 128 13.51 -0.39 -7.83
N ASP A 129 14.03 -0.70 -6.64
CA ASP A 129 13.20 -0.85 -5.44
C ASP A 129 13.02 0.51 -4.78
N HIS A 130 11.92 1.19 -5.10
CA HIS A 130 11.64 2.53 -4.55
C HIS A 130 11.22 2.44 -3.08
N LEU A 131 10.40 1.45 -2.76
CA LEU A 131 10.06 1.11 -1.38
C LEU A 131 9.53 -0.31 -1.28
N SER A 132 9.97 -1.04 -0.27
CA SER A 132 9.39 -2.32 0.14
C SER A 132 9.05 -2.27 1.62
N TRP A 133 7.81 -2.64 1.98
CA TRP A 133 7.34 -2.64 3.36
C TRP A 133 6.42 -3.82 3.64
N GLU A 134 6.27 -4.15 4.92
CA GLU A 134 5.40 -5.22 5.38
C GLU A 134 4.39 -4.67 6.38
N TRP A 135 3.15 -5.11 6.28
CA TRP A 135 2.06 -4.69 7.15
C TRP A 135 1.08 -5.84 7.34
N ASN A 136 0.24 -5.75 8.37
CA ASN A 136 -0.73 -6.81 8.66
C ASN A 136 -2.15 -6.32 8.48
N LEU A 137 -3.01 -7.24 8.03
CA LEU A 137 -4.43 -7.05 7.87
C LEU A 137 -5.16 -8.16 8.62
N THR A 138 -6.14 -7.83 9.44
CA THR A 138 -6.98 -8.77 10.17
C THR A 138 -8.41 -8.64 9.67
N ILE A 139 -8.90 -9.71 9.04
CA ILE A 139 -10.29 -9.79 8.59
C ILE A 139 -11.17 -10.27 9.75
N LYS A 140 -12.16 -9.46 10.13
CA LYS A 140 -13.12 -9.75 11.21
C LYS A 140 -14.55 -9.74 10.71
N LYS A 141 -15.48 -10.27 11.51
CA LYS A 141 -16.90 -10.29 11.15
C LYS A 141 -17.49 -8.87 11.20
N ASP A 142 -17.11 -8.09 12.21
CA ASP A 142 -17.47 -6.68 12.35
C ASP A 142 -16.25 -5.81 12.68
N TRP A 143 -16.36 -4.50 12.43
CA TRP A 143 -15.29 -3.52 12.65
C TRP A 143 -14.87 -3.34 14.11
N LYS A 144 -15.77 -3.67 15.05
CA LYS A 144 -15.59 -3.51 16.49
C LYS A 144 -15.17 -4.79 17.20
N ASP A 145 -15.07 -5.89 16.45
CA ASP A 145 -14.60 -7.18 16.98
C ASP A 145 -13.09 -7.14 17.22
#